data_AF-A0A9X9M9K8-F1
#
_entry.id   AF-A0A9X9M9K8-F1
#
_cell.length_a   1.000
_cell.length_b   1.000
_cell.length_c   1.000
_cell.angle_alpha   90.00
_cell.angle_beta   90.00
_cell.angle_gamma   90.00
#
_symmetry.space_group_name_H-M   'P 1'
#
loop_
_entity.id
_entity.type
_entity.pdbx_description
1 polymer ?
#
loop_
_entity_poly.entity_id
_entity_poly.type
_entity_poly.pdbx_seq_one_letter_code
_entity_poly.pdbx_strand_id
1 'polypeptide(L)'
;IDPRRKYHVRLLAYNNIEDGYQADQTVSTPGCVSVRDRMVPPPPPPHHLYAKANTSSSIFLHWRRPAFTTAQIINYTIRCNPVGLQNASLVLYLQ
;
A
#
# COMPACT_ATOMS: atom_id res chain seq x y z
N ILE A 1 -16.23 -16.40 2.74
CA ILE A 1 -15.53 -15.46 1.83
C ILE A 1 -14.36 -14.85 2.61
N ASP A 2 -13.14 -15.24 2.27
CA ASP A 2 -11.91 -14.73 2.89
C ASP A 2 -11.58 -13.32 2.39
N PRO A 3 -11.00 -12.46 3.25
CA PRO A 3 -10.52 -11.13 2.87
C PRO A 3 -9.29 -11.18 1.95
N ARG A 4 -9.09 -10.13 1.12
CA ARG A 4 -7.95 -9.98 0.19
C ARG A 4 -7.81 -11.13 -0.80
N ARG A 5 -8.92 -11.75 -1.18
CA ARG A 5 -8.95 -12.81 -2.20
C ARG A 5 -9.80 -12.39 -3.39
N LYS A 6 -9.39 -12.88 -4.57
CA LYS A 6 -10.12 -12.72 -5.82
C LYS A 6 -11.06 -13.92 -5.98
N TYR A 7 -12.33 -13.64 -6.25
CA TYR A 7 -13.36 -14.65 -6.46
C TYR A 7 -13.92 -14.53 -7.87
N HIS A 8 -14.12 -15.68 -8.49
CA HIS A 8 -14.98 -15.81 -9.65
C HIS A 8 -16.38 -16.15 -9.14
N VAL A 9 -17.30 -15.20 -9.26
CA VAL A 9 -18.70 -15.39 -8.90
C VAL A 9 -19.44 -15.77 -10.17
N ARG A 10 -20.15 -16.90 -10.13
CA ARG A 10 -21.03 -17.36 -11.20
C ARG A 10 -22.44 -17.42 -10.65
N LEU A 11 -23.35 -16.73 -11.32
CA LEU A 11 -24.77 -16.72 -11.00
C LEU A 11 -25.52 -17.44 -12.11
N LEU A 12 -26.36 -18.41 -11.74
CA LEU A 12 -27.25 -19.12 -12.65
C LEU A 12 -28.68 -18.98 -12.14
N ALA A 13 -29.62 -18.71 -13.04
CA ALA A 13 -31.05 -18.81 -12.76
C ALA A 13 -31.54 -20.19 -13.13
N TYR A 14 -32.41 -20.80 -12.34
CA TYR A 14 -33.01 -22.10 -12.63
C TYR A 14 -34.54 -21.95 -12.69
N ASN A 15 -35.20 -22.67 -13.60
CA ASN A 15 -36.64 -22.87 -13.54
C ASN A 15 -36.95 -24.38 -13.48
N ASN A 16 -38.23 -24.75 -13.32
CA ASN A 16 -38.63 -26.17 -13.19
C ASN A 16 -38.52 -26.99 -14.50
N ILE A 17 -38.03 -26.40 -15.58
CA ILE A 17 -37.98 -26.99 -16.93
C ILE A 17 -36.52 -27.04 -17.43
N GLU A 18 -35.73 -25.99 -17.21
CA GLU A 18 -34.35 -25.86 -17.67
C GLU A 18 -33.50 -24.85 -16.86
N ASP A 19 -32.19 -24.97 -17.01
CA ASP A 19 -31.20 -24.04 -16.49
C ASP A 19 -31.18 -22.77 -17.36
N GLY A 20 -31.27 -21.60 -16.73
CA GLY A 20 -31.18 -20.29 -17.37
C GLY A 20 -29.73 -19.85 -17.64
N TYR A 21 -29.57 -18.62 -18.13
CA TYR A 21 -28.27 -18.07 -18.54
C TYR A 21 -27.32 -17.80 -17.36
N GLN A 22 -26.02 -18.03 -17.59
CA GLN A 22 -24.96 -17.78 -16.61
C GLN A 22 -24.43 -16.34 -16.72
N ALA A 23 -24.35 -15.66 -15.59
CA ALA A 23 -23.64 -14.39 -15.44
C ALA A 23 -22.38 -14.61 -14.59
N ASP A 24 -21.22 -14.18 -15.08
CA ASP A 24 -19.97 -14.22 -14.34
C ASP A 24 -19.47 -12.82 -14.01
N GLN A 25 -18.92 -12.68 -12.80
CA GLN A 25 -18.21 -11.48 -12.40
C GLN A 25 -17.03 -11.84 -11.52
N THR A 26 -15.93 -11.12 -11.73
CA THR A 26 -14.76 -11.25 -10.89
C THR A 26 -14.72 -10.13 -9.85
N VAL A 27 -14.72 -10.49 -8.58
CA VAL A 27 -14.74 -9.55 -7.46
C VAL A 27 -13.56 -9.79 -6.51
N SER A 28 -13.07 -8.72 -5.88
CA SER A 28 -12.00 -8.81 -4.88
C SER A 28 -12.57 -8.43 -3.52
N THR A 29 -12.29 -9.22 -2.49
CA THR A 29 -12.79 -8.93 -1.14
C THR A 29 -11.90 -7.89 -0.46
N PRO A 30 -12.48 -6.78 0.03
CA PRO A 30 -11.74 -5.85 0.87
C PRO A 30 -11.38 -6.55 2.19
N GLY A 31 -10.23 -6.22 2.76
CA GLY A 31 -9.78 -6.80 4.01
C GLY A 31 -8.83 -5.88 4.75
N CYS A 32 -9.36 -5.23 5.80
CA CYS A 32 -8.56 -4.58 6.82
C CYS A 32 -7.90 -5.65 7.71
N VAL A 33 -6.64 -5.44 8.10
CA VAL A 33 -5.93 -6.37 8.98
C VAL A 33 -6.40 -6.14 10.41
N SER A 34 -7.18 -7.08 10.95
CA SER A 34 -7.42 -7.17 12.40
C SER A 34 -7.50 -8.63 12.80
N VAL A 35 -6.37 -9.23 13.17
CA VAL A 35 -6.35 -10.40 14.07
C VAL A 35 -5.10 -10.32 14.95
N ARG A 36 -5.32 -10.62 16.22
CA ARG A 36 -4.42 -10.64 17.36
C ARG A 36 -3.16 -11.50 17.11
N ASP A 37 -2.07 -11.05 17.73
CA ASP A 37 -0.75 -11.68 17.82
C ASP A 37 0.04 -11.84 16.50
N ARG A 38 1.02 -10.93 16.35
CA ARG A 38 2.09 -10.84 15.37
C ARG A 38 1.76 -10.41 13.93
N MET A 39 2.43 -9.30 13.61
CA MET A 39 2.77 -8.76 12.29
C MET A 39 1.68 -7.92 11.63
N VAL A 40 1.44 -6.74 12.22
CA VAL A 40 0.91 -5.60 11.46
C VAL A 40 1.81 -5.43 10.24
N PRO A 41 1.31 -5.55 8.99
CA PRO A 41 2.14 -5.30 7.83
C PRO A 41 2.72 -3.90 7.94
N PRO A 42 4.00 -3.69 7.57
CA PRO A 42 4.63 -2.39 7.66
C PRO A 42 3.76 -1.35 6.92
N PRO A 43 3.69 -0.11 7.42
CA PRO A 43 2.90 0.92 6.77
C PRO A 43 3.38 1.07 5.31
N PRO A 44 2.46 1.30 4.36
CA PRO A 44 2.84 1.57 2.98
C PRO A 44 3.75 2.81 2.89
N PRO A 45 4.44 3.04 1.76
CA PRO A 45 5.26 4.23 1.60
C PRO A 45 4.43 5.52 1.71
N PRO A 46 5.04 6.64 2.13
CA PRO A 46 4.39 7.95 2.09
C PRO A 46 3.90 8.30 0.67
N HIS A 47 2.73 8.91 0.58
CA HIS A 47 2.16 9.32 -0.70
C HIS A 47 2.68 10.69 -1.14
N HIS A 48 2.71 10.94 -2.44
CA HIS A 48 3.05 12.25 -3.03
C HIS A 48 4.38 12.82 -2.54
N LEU A 49 5.42 11.98 -2.43
CA LEU A 49 6.77 12.42 -2.13
C LEU A 49 7.27 13.34 -3.26
N TYR A 50 7.60 14.56 -2.89
CA TYR A 50 8.15 15.59 -3.76
C TYR A 50 9.42 16.15 -3.14
N ALA A 51 10.45 16.32 -3.96
CA ALA A 51 11.74 16.87 -3.56
C ALA A 51 12.19 17.95 -4.55
N LYS A 52 12.67 19.08 -4.05
CA LYS A 52 13.20 20.19 -4.86
C LYS A 52 14.46 20.77 -4.22
N ALA A 53 15.55 20.86 -4.97
CA ALA A 53 16.72 21.62 -4.52
C ALA A 53 16.40 23.12 -4.51
N ASN A 54 16.56 23.78 -3.37
CA ASN A 54 16.35 25.22 -3.23
C ASN A 54 17.66 26.00 -3.39
N THR A 55 18.77 25.42 -2.91
CA THR A 55 20.12 25.98 -3.05
C THR A 55 21.14 24.88 -3.34
N SER A 56 22.42 25.22 -3.44
CA SER A 56 23.52 24.25 -3.58
C SER A 56 23.67 23.28 -2.41
N SER A 57 23.08 23.58 -1.25
CA SER A 57 23.20 22.79 -0.02
C SER A 57 21.87 22.50 0.68
N SER A 58 20.73 22.83 0.08
CA SER A 58 19.41 22.62 0.69
C SER A 58 18.39 22.03 -0.26
N ILE A 59 17.57 21.10 0.27
CA ILE A 59 16.51 20.40 -0.44
C ILE A 59 15.21 20.56 0.36
N PHE A 60 14.16 21.01 -0.31
CA PHE A 60 12.80 21.03 0.19
C PHE A 60 12.12 19.69 -0.08
N LEU A 61 11.49 19.12 0.94
CA LEU A 61 10.76 17.85 0.87
C LEU A 61 9.30 18.06 1.29
N HIS A 62 8.37 17.43 0.58
CA HIS A 62 6.96 17.41 0.92
C HIS A 62 6.37 16.03 0.63
N TRP A 63 5.58 15.48 1.55
CA TRP A 63 4.91 14.18 1.39
C TRP A 63 3.61 14.15 2.18
N ARG A 64 2.79 13.13 1.91
CA ARG A 64 1.55 12.83 2.63
C ARG A 64 1.67 11.49 3.34
N ARG A 65 0.83 11.28 4.37
CA ARG A 65 0.73 10.01 5.07
C ARG A 65 0.47 8.84 4.09
N PRO A 66 0.93 7.62 4.41
CA PRO A 66 0.63 6.44 3.59
C PRO A 66 -0.88 6.25 3.38
N ALA A 67 -1.31 5.84 2.19
CA ALA A 67 -2.72 5.53 1.97
C ALA A 67 -3.09 4.16 2.54
N PHE A 68 -4.37 3.97 2.86
CA PHE A 68 -4.93 2.70 3.34
C PHE A 68 -4.30 2.18 4.64
N THR A 69 -3.60 3.03 5.40
CA THR A 69 -3.17 2.73 6.78
C THR A 69 -4.17 3.29 7.78
N THR A 70 -4.65 2.44 8.68
CA THR A 70 -5.37 2.84 9.90
C THR A 70 -4.43 2.95 11.10
N ALA A 71 -3.16 2.53 10.94
CA ALA A 71 -2.15 2.59 11.98
C ALA A 71 -1.65 4.03 12.18
N GLN A 72 -1.39 4.39 13.44
CA GLN A 72 -0.80 5.66 13.80
C GLN A 72 0.64 5.74 13.29
N ILE A 73 0.98 6.82 12.58
CA ILE A 73 2.36 7.11 12.20
C ILE A 73 3.01 7.89 13.34
N ILE A 74 4.09 7.34 13.90
CA ILE A 74 4.80 7.92 15.05
C ILE A 74 5.90 8.88 14.57
N ASN A 75 6.68 8.49 13.57
CA ASN A 75 7.76 9.29 12.99
C ASN A 75 8.02 8.94 11.52
N TYR A 76 8.79 9.78 10.85
CA TYR A 76 9.40 9.51 9.55
C TYR A 76 10.92 9.58 9.73
N THR A 77 11.66 8.81 8.94
CA THR A 77 13.11 8.95 8.82
C THR A 77 13.47 9.28 7.38
N ILE A 78 14.46 10.14 7.18
CA ILE A 78 14.88 10.57 5.85
C ILE A 78 16.34 10.18 5.65
N ARG A 79 16.62 9.60 4.48
CA ARG A 79 17.96 9.16 4.07
C ARG A 79 18.41 9.94 2.84
N CYS A 80 19.55 10.61 2.93
CA CYS A 80 20.11 11.40 1.83
C CYS A 80 21.48 10.84 1.42
N ASN A 81 21.65 10.46 0.15
CA ASN A 81 22.93 9.96 -0.40
C ASN A 81 23.12 10.46 -1.84
N PRO A 82 24.37 10.77 -2.25
CA PRO A 82 24.71 10.92 -3.66
C PRO A 82 24.37 9.67 -4.49
N VAL A 83 24.00 9.86 -5.75
CA VAL A 83 23.74 8.76 -6.68
C VAL A 83 25.05 8.00 -6.96
N GLY A 84 25.00 6.67 -6.95
CA GLY A 84 26.17 5.81 -7.22
C GLY A 84 27.03 5.50 -6.00
N LEU A 85 26.65 5.98 -4.81
CA LEU A 85 27.34 5.64 -3.57
C LEU A 85 27.04 4.19 -3.16
N GLN A 86 28.07 3.33 -3.11
CA GLN A 86 27.93 1.93 -2.70
C GLN A 86 28.19 1.69 -1.20
N ASN A 87 28.80 2.66 -0.51
CA ASN A 87 29.16 2.53 0.90
C ASN A 87 28.01 3.02 1.81
N ALA A 88 27.40 2.09 2.55
CA ALA A 88 26.28 2.38 3.45
C ALA A 88 26.67 3.20 4.69
N SER A 89 27.95 3.42 4.97
CA SER A 89 28.38 4.27 6.10
C SER A 89 28.31 5.78 5.82
N LEU A 90 28.26 6.18 4.55
CA LEU A 90 28.23 7.59 4.12
C LEU A 90 26.80 8.15 4.00
N VAL A 91 25.87 7.48 4.67
CA VAL A 91 24.45 7.73 4.63
C VAL A 91 24.06 8.72 5.71
N LEU A 92 23.47 9.85 5.34
CA LEU A 92 22.95 10.80 6.32
C LEU A 92 21.50 10.42 6.70
N TYR A 93 21.27 10.24 8.00
CA TYR A 93 19.95 10.06 8.59
C TYR A 93 19.49 11.37 9.21
N LEU A 94 18.34 11.86 8.76
CA LEU A 94 17.66 13.02 9.33
C LEU A 94 16.42 12.50 10.08
N GLN A 95 16.20 13.01 11.29
CA GLN A 95 15.12 12.61 12.20
C GLN A 95 14.16 13.77 12.48
#